data_AF-A0A8K0P0Y5-F1
#
_entry.id   AF-A0A8K0P0Y5-F1
#
_cell.length_a   1.000
_cell.length_b   1.000
_cell.length_c   1.000
_cell.angle_alpha   90.00
_cell.angle_beta   90.00
_cell.angle_gamma   90.00
#
_symmetry.space_group_name_H-M   'P 1'
#
loop_
_entity.id
_entity.type
_entity.pdbx_description
1 polymer ?
#
loop_
_entity_poly.entity_id
_entity_poly.type
_entity_poly.pdbx_seq_one_letter_code
_entity_poly.pdbx_strand_id
1 'polypeptide(L)'
;MYSEEAVKPSIALCLNLLDRCDKPVTLLASLWKVLKRSENYNPLLIVALVLPYSTYVETGSQEDHKPSETIKLHGKTFEEQVSSCEKDLFNPAGFQILRWTRLPYLCEGDLRQSYYWLSDALFVLKPLPELPDFPKSLRNDSIAVTL
;
A
#
# COMPACT_ATOMS: atom_id res chain seq x y z
N MET A 1 -16.10 -28.88 -17.45
CA MET A 1 -16.25 -27.57 -16.76
C MET A 1 -14.85 -27.18 -16.34
N TYR A 2 -14.15 -26.38 -17.15
CA TYR A 2 -12.82 -25.90 -16.77
C TYR A 2 -13.04 -24.94 -15.60
N SER A 3 -12.49 -25.24 -14.41
CA SER A 3 -12.31 -24.20 -13.41
C SER A 3 -11.29 -23.24 -13.98
N GLU A 4 -11.67 -22.01 -14.27
CA GLU A 4 -10.70 -20.94 -14.47
C GLU A 4 -9.95 -20.78 -13.14
N GLU A 5 -8.82 -21.44 -13.00
CA GLU A 5 -7.87 -21.08 -11.95
C GLU A 5 -7.39 -19.66 -12.28
N ALA A 6 -7.84 -18.69 -11.48
CA ALA A 6 -7.43 -17.30 -11.63
C ALA A 6 -5.90 -17.23 -11.66
N VAL A 7 -5.36 -16.71 -12.77
CA VAL A 7 -3.92 -16.51 -12.93
C VAL A 7 -3.45 -15.56 -11.85
N LYS A 8 -2.60 -16.06 -10.95
CA LYS A 8 -2.07 -15.25 -9.85
C LYS A 8 -1.03 -14.27 -10.39
N PRO A 9 -1.10 -12.99 -10.02
CA PRO A 9 -0.24 -11.97 -10.61
C PRO A 9 1.23 -12.21 -10.22
N SER A 10 2.12 -11.90 -11.16
CA SER A 10 3.55 -11.74 -10.88
C SER A 10 3.85 -10.34 -10.36
N ILE A 11 3.01 -9.35 -10.68
CA ILE A 11 3.17 -7.95 -10.31
C ILE A 11 1.81 -7.41 -9.85
N ALA A 12 1.77 -6.77 -8.68
CA ALA A 12 0.64 -5.97 -8.23
C ALA A 12 1.04 -4.49 -8.15
N LEU A 13 0.11 -3.60 -8.49
CA LEU A 13 0.31 -2.15 -8.47
C LEU A 13 -0.65 -1.53 -7.44
N CYS A 14 -0.11 -0.78 -6.48
CA CYS A 14 -0.84 -0.05 -5.45
C CYS A 14 -0.41 1.43 -5.52
N LEU A 15 -0.97 2.15 -6.48
CA LEU A 15 -0.48 3.48 -6.86
C LEU A 15 -1.35 4.56 -6.21
N ASN A 16 -0.82 5.28 -5.23
CA ASN A 16 -1.48 6.40 -4.55
C ASN A 16 -2.84 6.02 -3.92
N LEU A 17 -2.90 4.79 -3.41
CA LEU A 17 -4.09 4.18 -2.83
C LEU A 17 -4.05 4.13 -1.29
N LEU A 18 -2.88 3.97 -0.67
CA LEU A 18 -2.76 3.79 0.79
C LEU A 18 -3.23 5.02 1.57
N ASP A 19 -3.04 6.21 1.00
CA ASP A 19 -3.50 7.49 1.54
C ASP A 19 -4.99 7.77 1.28
N ARG A 20 -5.65 7.00 0.39
CA ARG A 20 -7.03 7.21 -0.04
C ARG A 20 -8.01 6.10 0.33
N CYS A 21 -7.54 5.05 0.98
CA CYS A 21 -8.35 3.88 1.33
C CYS A 21 -8.67 3.83 2.83
N ASP A 22 -9.84 3.27 3.17
CA ASP A 22 -10.31 3.13 4.56
C ASP A 22 -9.43 2.17 5.38
N LYS A 23 -8.91 1.13 4.73
CA LYS A 23 -8.20 0.00 5.36
C LYS A 23 -6.85 -0.31 4.70
N PRO A 24 -5.88 0.62 4.75
CA PRO A 24 -4.59 0.47 4.07
C PRO A 24 -3.76 -0.71 4.58
N VAL A 25 -3.89 -1.07 5.85
CA VAL A 25 -3.14 -2.16 6.47
C VAL A 25 -3.68 -3.51 5.99
N THR A 26 -5.00 -3.65 5.97
CA THR A 26 -5.69 -4.82 5.40
C THR A 26 -5.40 -4.97 3.90
N LEU A 27 -5.34 -3.87 3.16
CA LEU A 27 -5.00 -3.88 1.74
C LEU A 27 -3.59 -4.46 1.52
N LEU A 28 -2.59 -3.99 2.27
CA LEU A 28 -1.22 -4.53 2.21
C LEU A 28 -1.18 -6.02 2.57
N ALA A 29 -1.89 -6.43 3.62
CA ALA A 29 -1.98 -7.85 4.00
C ALA A 29 -2.60 -8.72 2.89
N SER A 30 -3.62 -8.20 2.20
CA SER A 30 -4.29 -8.89 1.09
C SER A 30 -3.36 -9.01 -0.12
N LEU A 31 -2.64 -7.94 -0.47
CA LEU A 31 -1.62 -7.94 -1.53
C LEU A 31 -0.51 -8.94 -1.23
N TRP A 32 -0.04 -9.00 0.02
CA TRP A 32 0.96 -9.98 0.45
C TRP A 32 0.46 -11.41 0.24
N LYS A 33 -0.77 -11.73 0.67
CA LYS A 33 -1.38 -13.06 0.49
C LYS A 33 -1.49 -13.47 -0.98
N VAL A 34 -1.90 -12.54 -1.86
CA VAL A 34 -2.04 -12.80 -3.30
C VAL A 34 -0.65 -13.08 -3.91
N LEU A 35 0.33 -12.23 -3.64
CA LEU A 35 1.67 -12.34 -4.22
C LEU A 35 2.44 -13.55 -3.68
N LYS A 36 2.28 -13.89 -2.40
CA LYS A 36 2.93 -15.06 -1.79
C LYS A 36 2.46 -16.39 -2.37
N ARG A 37 1.20 -16.45 -2.83
CA ARG A 37 0.60 -17.63 -3.46
C ARG A 37 0.94 -17.76 -4.95
N SER A 38 1.60 -16.77 -5.53
CA SER A 38 2.03 -16.77 -6.93
C SER A 38 3.05 -17.88 -7.17
N GLU A 39 2.88 -18.65 -8.24
CA GLU A 39 3.80 -19.72 -8.65
C GLU A 39 5.09 -19.19 -9.31
N ASN A 40 5.16 -17.87 -9.50
CA ASN A 40 6.32 -17.19 -10.05
C ASN A 40 7.46 -17.10 -9.03
N TYR A 41 8.70 -17.27 -9.50
CA TYR A 41 9.89 -17.23 -8.65
C TYR A 41 10.24 -15.83 -8.10
N ASN A 42 9.57 -14.76 -8.54
CA ASN A 42 9.89 -13.40 -8.09
C ASN A 42 8.70 -12.41 -8.19
N PRO A 43 7.65 -12.57 -7.36
CA PRO A 43 6.53 -11.63 -7.35
C PRO A 43 6.96 -10.25 -6.83
N LEU A 44 6.38 -9.19 -7.40
CA LEU A 44 6.66 -7.80 -7.01
C LEU A 44 5.37 -7.05 -6.65
N LEU A 45 5.48 -6.15 -5.68
CA LEU A 45 4.50 -5.12 -5.40
C LEU A 45 5.13 -3.77 -5.71
N ILE A 46 4.46 -2.95 -6.52
CA ILE A 46 4.85 -1.56 -6.75
C ILE A 46 3.89 -0.66 -5.99
N VAL A 47 4.42 0.16 -5.08
CA VAL A 47 3.63 1.13 -4.30
C VAL A 47 4.04 2.53 -4.70
N ALA A 48 3.08 3.38 -5.04
CA ALA A 48 3.29 4.83 -5.11
C ALA A 48 2.62 5.47 -3.89
N LEU A 49 3.30 6.41 -3.25
CA LEU A 49 2.87 7.05 -2.02
C LEU A 49 3.40 8.48 -1.96
N VAL A 50 2.47 9.45 -1.93
CA VAL A 50 2.82 10.84 -1.69
C VAL A 50 3.39 11.01 -0.27
N LEU A 51 4.56 11.65 -0.19
CA LEU A 51 5.22 12.01 1.07
C LEU A 51 5.46 13.54 1.13
N PRO A 52 5.28 14.19 2.29
CA PRO A 52 4.87 13.60 3.57
C PRO A 52 3.44 13.05 3.58
N TYR A 53 3.26 11.90 4.21
CA TYR A 53 2.04 11.11 4.22
C TYR A 53 0.89 11.85 4.90
N SER A 54 -0.24 11.92 4.21
CA SER A 54 -1.48 12.50 4.69
C SER A 54 -2.63 11.70 4.08
N THR A 55 -3.65 11.38 4.88
CA THR A 55 -4.75 10.50 4.47
C THR A 55 -6.02 11.30 4.22
N TYR A 56 -6.76 10.91 3.19
CA TYR A 56 -8.11 11.41 2.94
C TYR A 56 -8.97 10.33 2.26
N VAL A 57 -10.02 9.87 2.92
CA VAL A 57 -10.91 8.82 2.42
C VAL A 57 -12.22 9.44 1.92
N GLU A 58 -12.41 9.49 0.60
CA GLU A 58 -13.61 10.08 -0.03
C GLU A 58 -14.90 9.35 0.36
N THR A 59 -14.87 8.00 0.29
CA THR A 59 -16.01 7.14 0.62
C THR A 59 -15.55 6.09 1.62
N GLY A 60 -15.68 6.41 2.91
CA GLY A 60 -15.22 5.57 4.02
C GLY A 60 -16.35 5.16 4.96
N SER A 61 -16.01 4.30 5.92
CA SER A 61 -16.93 3.91 7.00
C SER A 61 -17.14 5.02 8.04
N GLN A 62 -16.35 6.09 7.99
CA GLN A 62 -16.39 7.22 8.91
C GLN A 62 -16.78 8.51 8.19
N GLU A 63 -17.55 9.36 8.86
CA GLU A 63 -18.01 10.66 8.33
C GLU A 63 -16.91 11.73 8.33
N ASP A 64 -15.80 11.51 9.04
CA ASP A 64 -14.70 12.49 9.17
C ASP A 64 -13.58 12.31 8.12
N HIS A 65 -13.84 11.50 7.09
CA HIS A 65 -12.90 11.16 6.01
C HIS A 65 -11.58 10.53 6.48
N LYS A 66 -11.49 10.04 7.71
CA LYS A 66 -10.32 9.31 8.20
C LYS A 66 -10.44 7.81 7.90
N PRO A 67 -9.30 7.14 7.64
CA PRO A 67 -9.31 5.70 7.53
C PRO A 67 -9.57 5.04 8.89
N SER A 68 -10.27 3.92 8.89
CA SER A 68 -10.45 3.06 10.06
C SER A 68 -9.15 2.34 10.47
N GLU A 69 -8.18 2.24 9.56
CA GLU A 69 -6.82 1.78 9.86
C GLU A 69 -5.80 2.89 9.59
N THR A 70 -4.98 3.22 10.59
CA THR A 70 -4.01 4.30 10.47
C THR A 70 -2.60 3.76 10.22
N ILE A 71 -1.94 4.28 9.18
CA ILE A 71 -0.48 4.16 9.01
C ILE A 71 0.18 5.28 9.81
N LYS A 72 1.12 4.92 10.68
CA LYS A 72 1.90 5.87 11.49
C LYS A 72 3.32 5.94 10.96
N LEU A 73 3.62 6.97 10.17
CA LEU A 73 4.98 7.26 9.73
C LEU A 73 5.62 8.34 10.61
N HIS A 74 6.92 8.21 10.82
CA HIS A 74 7.75 9.14 11.57
C HIS A 74 8.55 10.04 10.62
N GLY A 75 8.85 11.26 11.08
CA GLY A 75 9.58 12.25 10.31
C GLY A 75 8.69 13.26 9.60
N LYS A 76 9.30 14.38 9.21
CA LYS A 76 8.66 15.52 8.55
C LYS A 76 9.15 15.71 7.12
N THR A 77 10.34 15.22 6.80
CA THR A 77 10.90 15.30 5.43
C THR A 77 10.54 14.07 4.62
N PHE A 78 10.70 14.20 3.30
CA PHE A 78 10.51 13.08 2.36
C PHE A 78 11.44 11.91 2.73
N GLU A 79 12.72 12.18 2.94
CA GLU A 79 13.75 11.17 3.19
C GLU A 79 13.56 10.48 4.54
N GLU A 80 13.14 11.21 5.58
CA GLU A 80 12.79 10.64 6.87
C GLU A 80 11.59 9.69 6.75
N GLN A 81 10.57 10.09 6.00
CA GLN A 81 9.39 9.25 5.82
C GLN A 81 9.63 8.06 4.89
N VAL A 82 10.53 8.14 3.91
CA VAL A 82 11.00 6.97 3.15
C VAL A 82 11.64 5.95 4.09
N SER A 83 12.49 6.40 5.03
CA SER A 83 13.07 5.51 6.06
C SER A 83 12.01 4.93 7.00
N SER A 84 10.99 5.73 7.36
CA SER A 84 9.88 5.24 8.18
C SER A 84 8.98 4.25 7.42
N CYS A 85 8.76 4.43 6.12
CA CYS A 85 8.01 3.48 5.30
C CYS A 85 8.64 2.08 5.34
N GLU A 86 9.98 1.98 5.35
CA GLU A 86 10.64 0.68 5.48
C GLU A 86 10.34 0.04 6.85
N LYS A 87 10.59 0.77 7.94
CA LYS A 87 10.58 0.23 9.30
C LYS A 87 9.17 0.05 9.88
N ASP A 88 8.30 1.01 9.63
CA ASP A 88 7.02 1.16 10.31
C ASP A 88 5.84 0.69 9.45
N LEU A 89 6.03 0.51 8.14
CA LEU A 89 4.98 0.11 7.21
C LEU A 89 5.29 -1.19 6.45
N PHE A 90 6.31 -1.21 5.61
CA PHE A 90 6.54 -2.32 4.69
C PHE A 90 7.12 -3.57 5.36
N ASN A 91 8.13 -3.43 6.22
CA ASN A 91 8.68 -4.59 6.95
C ASN A 91 7.61 -5.27 7.83
N PRO A 92 6.83 -4.54 8.66
CA PRO A 92 5.72 -5.14 9.41
C PRO A 92 4.66 -5.77 8.49
N ALA A 93 4.44 -5.20 7.30
CA ALA A 93 3.54 -5.74 6.29
C ALA A 93 4.07 -6.98 5.54
N GLY A 94 5.26 -7.47 5.89
CA GLY A 94 5.88 -8.61 5.24
C GLY A 94 6.45 -8.29 3.86
N PHE A 95 6.90 -7.06 3.63
CA PHE A 95 7.54 -6.64 2.38
C PHE A 95 8.93 -6.07 2.63
N GLN A 96 9.87 -6.44 1.77
CA GLN A 96 11.19 -5.82 1.70
C GLN A 96 11.21 -4.79 0.57
N ILE A 97 11.75 -3.60 0.83
CA ILE A 97 12.07 -2.64 -0.23
C ILE A 97 13.27 -3.14 -1.03
N LEU A 98 13.10 -3.36 -2.33
CA LEU A 98 14.21 -3.65 -3.24
C LEU A 98 14.84 -2.36 -3.75
N ARG A 99 14.00 -1.41 -4.17
CA ARG A 99 14.39 -0.11 -4.74
C ARG A 99 13.30 0.91 -4.44
N TRP A 100 13.68 2.18 -4.40
CA TRP A 100 12.72 3.27 -4.42
C TRP A 100 13.27 4.43 -5.24
N THR A 101 12.38 5.29 -5.73
CA THR A 101 12.74 6.54 -6.39
C THR A 101 11.74 7.63 -6.01
N ARG A 102 12.12 8.89 -6.22
CA ARG A 102 11.27 10.07 -6.02
C ARG A 102 10.78 10.57 -7.38
N LEU A 103 9.47 10.77 -7.51
CA LEU A 103 8.82 11.25 -8.73
C LEU A 103 7.96 12.49 -8.40
N PRO A 104 7.66 13.34 -9.39
CA PRO A 104 6.61 14.34 -9.24
C PRO A 104 5.23 13.65 -9.26
N TYR A 105 4.37 13.99 -8.31
CA TYR A 105 2.95 13.64 -8.32
C TYR A 105 2.13 14.87 -8.71
N LEU A 106 1.27 14.73 -9.71
CA LEU A 106 0.35 15.79 -10.13
C LEU A 106 -1.08 15.30 -9.88
N CYS A 107 -1.85 16.07 -9.11
CA CYS A 107 -3.26 15.77 -8.88
C CYS A 107 -4.12 17.02 -8.99
N GLU A 108 -5.43 16.79 -9.14
CA GLU A 108 -6.44 17.84 -9.04
C GLU A 108 -6.25 18.63 -7.75
N GLY A 109 -6.37 19.94 -7.88
CA GLY A 109 -6.27 20.84 -6.75
C GLY A 109 -7.64 21.14 -6.15
N ASP A 110 -7.78 22.33 -5.58
CA ASP A 110 -9.01 22.78 -4.96
C ASP A 110 -9.39 24.19 -5.45
N LEU A 111 -10.35 24.81 -4.76
CA LEU A 111 -10.82 26.17 -5.07
C LEU A 111 -9.72 27.25 -5.00
N ARG A 112 -8.57 26.97 -4.37
CA ARG A 112 -7.44 27.90 -4.23
C ARG A 112 -6.36 27.66 -5.26
N GLN A 113 -6.14 26.41 -5.67
CA GLN A 113 -5.08 26.03 -6.59
C GLN A 113 -5.58 24.94 -7.54
N SER A 114 -5.41 25.10 -8.86
CA SER A 114 -6.01 24.18 -9.84
C SER A 114 -5.39 22.78 -9.89
N TYR A 115 -4.12 22.64 -9.49
CA TYR A 115 -3.43 21.36 -9.41
C TYR A 115 -2.34 21.40 -8.35
N TYR A 116 -2.13 20.32 -7.61
CA TYR A 116 -1.01 20.19 -6.68
C TYR A 116 0.15 19.44 -7.33
N TRP A 117 1.39 19.88 -7.08
CA TRP A 117 2.60 19.13 -7.38
C TRP A 117 3.24 18.67 -6.07
N LEU A 118 3.25 17.37 -5.83
CA LEU A 118 3.74 16.78 -4.59
C LEU A 118 4.91 15.83 -4.89
N SER A 119 5.59 15.36 -3.84
CA SER A 119 6.64 14.35 -3.98
C SER A 119 6.05 12.96 -3.82
N ASP A 120 6.12 12.15 -4.89
CA ASP A 120 5.74 10.74 -4.86
C ASP A 120 6.97 9.88 -4.56
N ALA A 121 6.81 8.87 -3.71
CA ALA A 121 7.78 7.81 -3.54
C ALA A 121 7.27 6.55 -4.23
N LEU A 122 8.01 6.08 -5.24
CA LEU A 122 7.71 4.83 -5.93
C LEU A 122 8.61 3.73 -5.37
N PHE A 123 8.01 2.75 -4.69
CA PHE A 123 8.70 1.61 -4.10
C PHE A 123 8.50 0.36 -4.92
N VAL A 124 9.59 -0.38 -5.14
CA VAL A 124 9.56 -1.76 -5.65
C VAL A 124 9.78 -2.68 -4.46
N LEU A 125 8.76 -3.47 -4.14
CA LEU A 125 8.72 -4.32 -2.95
C LEU A 125 8.69 -5.79 -3.34
N LYS A 126 9.31 -6.62 -2.50
CA LYS A 126 9.24 -8.08 -2.57
C LYS A 126 8.56 -8.63 -1.32
N PRO A 127 7.58 -9.54 -1.46
CA PRO A 127 7.00 -10.19 -0.30
C PRO A 127 8.05 -11.08 0.40
N LEU A 128 8.16 -10.90 1.71
CA LEU A 128 8.97 -11.74 2.60
C LEU A 128 8.28 -13.10 2.82
N PRO A 129 9.06 -14.15 3.13
CA PRO A 129 8.51 -15.48 3.36
C PRO A 129 7.73 -15.62 4.67
N GLU A 130 8.04 -14.79 5.67
CA GLU A 130 7.42 -14.80 6.98
C GLU A 130 6.07 -14.08 6.99
N LEU A 131 5.18 -14.52 7.88
CA LEU A 131 3.86 -13.91 8.04
C LEU A 131 4.02 -12.44 8.50
N PRO A 132 3.25 -11.49 7.93
CA PRO A 132 3.23 -10.11 8.39
C PRO A 132 2.92 -10.02 9.89
N ASP A 133 3.63 -9.18 10.62
CA ASP A 133 3.39 -8.92 12.03
C ASP A 133 2.30 -7.86 12.21
N PHE A 134 1.13 -8.13 11.62
CA PHE A 134 -0.06 -7.30 11.83
C PHE A 134 -0.88 -7.78 13.03
N PRO A 135 -1.60 -6.86 13.70
CA PRO A 135 -2.50 -7.23 14.79
C PRO A 135 -3.47 -8.32 14.35
N LYS A 136 -3.67 -9.32 15.22
CA LYS A 136 -4.41 -10.56 14.94
C LYS A 136 -5.84 -10.34 14.43
N SER A 137 -6.43 -9.17 14.65
CA SER A 137 -7.77 -8.78 14.16
C SER A 137 -7.88 -8.72 12.64
N LEU A 138 -6.76 -8.61 11.91
CA LEU A 138 -6.72 -8.61 10.43
C LEU A 138 -6.48 -10.00 9.83
N ARG A 139 -6.36 -11.04 10.66
CA ARG A 139 -6.11 -12.43 10.26
C ARG A 139 -7.39 -13.19 9.89
N ASN A 140 -8.43 -12.52 9.39
CA ASN A 140 -9.58 -13.25 8.86
C ASN A 140 -9.13 -14.02 7.60
N ASP A 141 -9.13 -15.35 7.71
CA ASP A 141 -8.81 -16.30 6.65
C ASP A 141 -9.90 -16.40 5.56
N SER A 142 -10.96 -15.60 5.68
CA SER A 142 -12.15 -15.68 4.82
C SER A 142 -12.24 -14.62 3.73
N ILE A 143 -11.20 -13.81 3.47
CA ILE A 143 -11.23 -12.90 2.32
C ILE A 143 -10.87 -13.71 1.06
N ALA A 144 -11.89 -14.35 0.49
CA ALA A 144 -11.91 -14.61 -0.93
C ALA A 144 -11.84 -13.24 -1.62
N VAL A 145 -10.64 -12.86 -2.07
CA VAL A 145 -10.49 -11.76 -3.02
C VAL A 145 -11.03 -12.32 -4.34
N THR A 146 -12.33 -12.14 -4.57
CA THR A 146 -12.87 -12.23 -5.93
C THR A 146 -12.41 -10.98 -6.64
N LEU A 147 -11.34 -11.12 -7.44
CA LEU A 147 -11.10 -10.25 -8.59
C LEU A 147 -12.03 -10.68 -9.71
#